data_AF-A0AB39T679-F1
#
_entry.id   AF-A0AB39T679-F1
#
_cell.length_a   1.000
_cell.length_b   1.000
_cell.length_c   1.000
_cell.angle_alpha   90.00
_cell.angle_beta   90.00
_cell.angle_gamma   90.00
#
_symmetry.space_group_name_H-M   'P 1'
#
loop_
_entity.id
_entity.type
_entity.pdbx_description
1 polymer ?
#
loop_
_entity_poly.entity_id
_entity_poly.type
_entity_poly.pdbx_seq_one_letter_code
_entity_poly.pdbx_strand_id
1 'polypeptide(L)'
;MNLVVTQDDLGAVGHEAYLLHERLREGADIAGAGSDRSGAGSTAQAARELSSRHMTMGGELLTTLSVWDSQVKTVLQMCAHLSNHLDYSKRSYAQNDRHIEDSLRHRDGTAVPVSEISTYVR
;
A
#
# COMPACT_ATOMS: atom_id res chain seq x y z
N MET A 1 13.69 -7.22 -22.32
CA MET A 1 13.31 -5.84 -21.93
C MET A 1 13.71 -5.69 -20.47
N ASN A 2 14.62 -4.78 -20.13
CA ASN A 2 15.11 -4.60 -18.76
C ASN A 2 14.44 -3.36 -18.17
N LEU A 3 13.80 -3.49 -17.01
CA LEU A 3 13.09 -2.38 -16.36
C LEU A 3 14.10 -1.63 -15.48
N VAL A 4 14.42 -0.39 -15.85
CA VAL A 4 15.23 0.50 -15.01
C VAL A 4 14.28 1.30 -14.14
N VAL A 5 14.43 1.24 -12.82
CA VAL A 5 13.57 1.89 -11.83
C VAL A 5 14.43 2.80 -10.95
N THR A 6 14.01 4.05 -10.76
CA THR A 6 14.70 5.02 -9.89
C THR A 6 14.06 5.10 -8.51
N GLN A 7 14.75 5.74 -7.56
CA GLN A 7 14.24 5.96 -6.21
C GLN A 7 12.96 6.81 -6.18
N ASP A 8 12.83 7.74 -7.13
CA ASP A 8 11.62 8.56 -7.28
C ASP A 8 10.46 7.74 -7.83
N ASP A 9 10.71 6.83 -8.78
CA ASP A 9 9.69 5.90 -9.29
C ASP A 9 9.15 5.00 -8.17
N LEU A 10 10.03 4.46 -7.33
CA LEU A 10 9.64 3.65 -6.16
C LEU A 10 8.77 4.45 -5.18
N GLY A 11 9.13 5.71 -4.94
CA GLY A 11 8.36 6.61 -4.08
C GLY A 11 6.98 6.92 -4.65
N ALA A 12 6.87 7.18 -5.95
CA ALA A 12 5.62 7.45 -6.63
C ALA A 12 4.66 6.24 -6.56
N VAL A 13 5.15 5.04 -6.85
CA VAL A 13 4.32 3.81 -6.77
C VAL A 13 3.88 3.53 -5.33
N GLY A 14 4.77 3.72 -4.35
CA GLY A 14 4.43 3.57 -2.94
C GLY A 14 3.34 4.54 -2.47
N HIS A 15 3.37 5.78 -2.98
CA HIS A 15 2.34 6.79 -2.72
C HIS A 15 1.00 6.44 -3.38
N GLU A 16 1.00 6.00 -4.64
CA GLU A 16 -0.24 5.57 -5.31
C GLU A 16 -0.89 4.37 -4.62
N ALA A 17 -0.10 3.42 -4.12
CA ALA A 17 -0.60 2.31 -3.32
C ALA A 17 -1.25 2.79 -2.02
N TYR A 18 -0.69 3.82 -1.37
CA TYR A 18 -1.28 4.44 -0.19
C TYR A 18 -2.59 5.15 -0.51
N LEU A 19 -2.65 5.95 -1.58
CA LEU A 19 -3.88 6.61 -2.00
C LEU A 19 -4.98 5.61 -2.36
N LEU A 20 -4.62 4.51 -3.05
CA LEU A 20 -5.57 3.44 -3.35
C LEU A 20 -6.07 2.77 -2.07
N HIS A 21 -5.20 2.54 -1.08
CA HIS A 21 -5.59 2.01 0.22
C HIS A 21 -6.64 2.91 0.91
N GLU A 22 -6.38 4.21 1.01
CA GLU A 22 -7.30 5.15 1.65
C GLU A 22 -8.65 5.21 0.92
N ARG A 23 -8.65 5.37 -0.41
CA ARG A 23 -9.88 5.41 -1.20
C ARG A 23 -10.68 4.13 -1.10
N LEU A 24 -10.02 2.97 -1.13
CA LEU A 24 -10.68 1.68 -1.01
C LEU A 24 -11.23 1.49 0.41
N ARG A 25 -10.52 1.94 1.45
CA ARG A 25 -11.01 1.86 2.84
C ARG A 25 -12.28 2.67 3.02
N GLU A 26 -12.28 3.91 2.53
CA GLU A 26 -13.45 4.80 2.60
C GLU A 26 -14.62 4.27 1.76
N GLY A 27 -14.35 3.86 0.51
CA GLY A 27 -15.39 3.43 -0.42
C GLY A 27 -15.95 2.04 -0.14
N ALA A 28 -15.18 1.17 0.51
CA ALA A 28 -15.59 -0.20 0.82
C ALA A 28 -16.18 -0.36 2.23
N ASP A 29 -16.15 0.68 3.07
CA ASP A 29 -16.93 0.77 4.32
C ASP A 29 -18.45 0.94 4.05
N ILE A 30 -18.92 0.27 3.00
CA ILE A 30 -20.34 0.05 2.68
C ILE A 30 -20.98 -0.76 3.83
N ALA A 31 -20.20 -1.48 4.63
CA ALA A 31 -20.65 -2.21 5.80
C ALA A 31 -21.01 -1.31 6.99
N GLY A 32 -20.40 -0.13 7.15
CA GLY A 32 -20.70 0.83 8.23
C GLY A 32 -21.68 1.94 7.86
N ALA A 33 -21.84 2.25 6.57
CA ALA A 33 -22.64 3.37 6.04
C ALA A 33 -24.17 3.14 6.01
N GLY A 34 -24.71 2.43 7.00
CA GLY A 34 -26.16 2.26 7.18
C GLY A 34 -26.86 3.58 7.47
N SER A 35 -28.04 3.79 6.89
CA SER A 35 -28.93 4.92 7.22
C SER A 35 -29.52 4.82 8.63
N ASP A 36 -29.59 3.60 9.18
CA ASP A 36 -29.82 3.37 10.60
C ASP A 36 -28.47 3.40 11.32
N ARG A 37 -28.40 4.02 12.49
CA ARG A 37 -27.14 4.18 13.25
C ARG A 37 -26.65 2.87 13.86
N SER A 38 -27.11 1.71 13.37
CA SER A 38 -26.72 0.39 13.85
C SER A 38 -25.31 0.00 13.39
N GLY A 39 -24.72 0.77 12.47
CA GLY A 39 -23.42 0.47 11.88
C GLY A 39 -23.46 -0.68 10.87
N ALA A 40 -24.66 -1.07 10.40
CA ALA A 40 -24.82 -2.05 9.35
C ALA A 40 -25.21 -1.39 8.03
N GLY A 41 -24.48 -1.66 6.96
CA GLY A 41 -24.70 -1.13 5.62
C GLY A 41 -26.09 -1.39 5.05
N SER A 42 -26.54 -0.54 4.13
CA SER A 42 -27.84 -0.70 3.45
C SER A 42 -28.01 -2.08 2.82
N THR A 43 -26.96 -2.67 2.25
CA THR A 43 -26.97 -4.04 1.72
C THR A 43 -27.19 -5.08 2.82
N ALA A 44 -26.53 -4.94 3.97
CA ALA A 44 -26.70 -5.85 5.10
C ALA A 44 -28.11 -5.77 5.69
N GLN A 45 -28.67 -4.56 5.79
CA GLN A 45 -30.06 -4.34 6.22
C GLN A 45 -31.06 -4.98 5.25
N ALA A 46 -30.92 -4.71 3.95
CA ALA A 46 -31.77 -5.31 2.93
C ALA A 46 -31.69 -6.86 2.93
N ALA A 47 -30.49 -7.40 3.10
CA ALA A 47 -30.30 -8.84 3.19
C ALA A 47 -31.00 -9.45 4.42
N ARG A 48 -30.96 -8.78 5.58
CA ARG A 48 -31.68 -9.19 6.80
C ARG A 48 -33.20 -9.09 6.63
N GLU A 49 -33.70 -8.02 6.02
CA GLU A 49 -35.13 -7.84 5.74
C GLU A 49 -35.68 -8.88 4.75
N LEU A 50 -34.93 -9.20 3.71
CA LEU A 50 -35.32 -10.24 2.77
C LEU A 50 -35.30 -11.63 3.43
N SER A 51 -34.30 -11.88 4.29
CA SER A 51 -34.20 -13.12 5.05
C SER A 51 -35.36 -13.29 6.05
N SER A 52 -35.75 -12.22 6.75
CA SER A 52 -36.87 -12.26 7.72
C SER A 52 -38.21 -12.56 7.03
N ARG A 53 -38.31 -12.21 5.74
CA ARG A 53 -39.45 -12.52 4.86
C ARG A 53 -39.34 -13.87 4.16
N HIS A 54 -38.41 -14.73 4.57
CA HIS A 54 -38.17 -16.07 4.01
C HIS A 54 -37.81 -16.06 2.51
N MET A 55 -37.27 -14.94 2.01
CA MET A 55 -36.82 -14.83 0.63
C MET A 55 -35.37 -15.32 0.53
N THR A 56 -35.12 -16.33 -0.31
CA THR A 56 -33.78 -16.91 -0.54
C THR A 56 -32.71 -15.86 -0.87
N MET A 57 -33.09 -14.80 -1.58
CA MET A 57 -32.21 -13.68 -1.93
C MET A 57 -31.49 -13.06 -0.71
N GLY A 58 -32.10 -13.09 0.47
CA GLY A 58 -31.49 -12.54 1.68
C GLY A 58 -30.21 -13.29 2.08
N GLY A 59 -30.22 -14.62 2.02
CA GLY A 59 -29.03 -15.45 2.31
C GLY A 59 -27.93 -15.28 1.27
N GLU A 60 -28.31 -15.18 -0.01
CA GLU A 60 -27.37 -14.94 -1.11
C GLU A 60 -26.69 -13.56 -1.00
N LEU A 61 -27.43 -12.51 -0.62
CA LEU A 61 -26.86 -11.19 -0.37
C LEU A 61 -25.90 -11.17 0.83
N LEU A 62 -26.21 -11.88 1.92
CA LEU A 62 -25.29 -12.01 3.06
C LEU A 62 -24.00 -12.72 2.66
N THR A 63 -24.11 -13.80 1.87
CA THR A 63 -22.95 -14.54 1.35
C THR A 63 -22.10 -13.64 0.46
N THR A 64 -22.73 -12.92 -0.45
CA THR A 64 -22.06 -11.96 -1.35
C THR A 64 -21.33 -10.87 -0.56
N LEU A 65 -21.98 -10.32 0.48
CA LEU A 65 -21.39 -9.31 1.36
C LEU A 65 -20.15 -9.84 2.10
N SER A 66 -20.21 -11.09 2.59
CA SER A 66 -19.08 -11.75 3.26
C SER A 66 -17.87 -11.94 2.32
N VAL A 67 -18.13 -12.38 1.09
CA VAL A 67 -17.08 -12.53 0.07
C VAL A 67 -16.47 -11.17 -0.30
N TRP A 68 -17.32 -10.16 -0.50
CA TRP A 68 -16.88 -8.79 -0.79
C TRP A 68 -15.97 -8.23 0.32
N ASP A 69 -16.39 -8.32 1.58
CA ASP A 69 -15.62 -7.85 2.74
C ASP A 69 -14.23 -8.52 2.81
N SER A 70 -14.18 -9.84 2.60
CA SER A 70 -12.93 -10.60 2.57
C SER A 70 -11.99 -10.16 1.44
N GLN A 71 -12.52 -9.97 0.23
CA GLN A 71 -11.74 -9.54 -0.93
C GLN A 71 -11.20 -8.11 -0.76
N VAL A 72 -12.03 -7.19 -0.29
CA VAL A 72 -11.61 -5.80 0.01
C VAL A 72 -10.50 -5.79 1.05
N LYS A 73 -10.65 -6.53 2.15
CA LYS A 73 -9.62 -6.62 3.20
C LYS A 73 -8.30 -7.15 2.63
N THR A 74 -8.36 -8.14 1.74
CA THR A 74 -7.17 -8.68 1.08
C THR A 74 -6.46 -7.62 0.24
N VAL A 75 -7.19 -6.86 -0.58
CA VAL A 75 -6.60 -5.79 -1.41
C VAL A 75 -6.06 -4.66 -0.54
N LEU A 76 -6.78 -4.26 0.52
CA LEU A 76 -6.29 -3.25 1.47
C LEU A 76 -4.96 -3.65 2.10
N GLN A 77 -4.82 -4.91 2.54
CA GLN A 77 -3.57 -5.43 3.09
C GLN A 77 -2.45 -5.44 2.05
N MET A 78 -2.75 -5.83 0.80
CA MET A 78 -1.77 -5.80 -0.30
C MET A 78 -1.28 -4.37 -0.59
N CYS A 79 -2.18 -3.38 -0.67
CA CYS A 79 -1.81 -1.98 -0.88
C CYS A 79 -0.95 -1.45 0.27
N ALA A 80 -1.32 -1.74 1.52
CA ALA A 80 -0.53 -1.37 2.69
C ALA A 80 0.86 -2.02 2.66
N HIS A 81 0.93 -3.31 2.33
CA HIS A 81 2.20 -4.04 2.22
C HIS A 81 3.11 -3.47 1.12
N LEU A 82 2.56 -3.19 -0.06
CA LEU A 82 3.30 -2.56 -1.17
C LEU A 82 3.82 -1.18 -0.78
N SER A 83 2.97 -0.32 -0.21
CA SER A 83 3.37 1.02 0.21
C SER A 83 4.50 0.98 1.24
N ASN A 84 4.35 0.14 2.29
CA ASN A 84 5.36 -0.02 3.32
C ASN A 84 6.68 -0.59 2.78
N HIS A 85 6.61 -1.59 1.89
CA HIS A 85 7.80 -2.22 1.32
C HIS A 85 8.59 -1.27 0.42
N LEU A 86 7.89 -0.44 -0.36
CA LEU A 86 8.54 0.55 -1.24
C LEU A 86 9.12 1.72 -0.44
N ASP A 87 8.46 2.18 0.63
CA ASP A 87 9.04 3.17 1.56
C ASP A 87 10.32 2.64 2.21
N TYR A 88 10.28 1.40 2.73
CA TYR A 88 11.46 0.75 3.28
C TYR A 88 12.60 0.66 2.26
N SER A 89 12.31 0.21 1.04
CA SER A 89 13.31 0.08 -0.02
C SER A 89 13.93 1.45 -0.34
N LYS A 90 13.10 2.49 -0.52
CA LYS A 90 13.56 3.87 -0.75
C LYS A 90 14.50 4.34 0.35
N ARG A 91 14.14 4.11 1.63
CA ARG A 91 14.96 4.50 2.78
C ARG A 91 16.28 3.72 2.88
N SER A 92 16.24 2.42 2.59
CA SER A 92 17.41 1.56 2.57
C SER A 92 18.44 2.01 1.51
N TYR A 93 17.98 2.29 0.29
CA TYR A 93 18.86 2.82 -0.77
C TYR A 93 19.46 4.17 -0.38
N ALA A 94 18.67 5.11 0.17
CA ALA A 94 19.20 6.39 0.64
C ALA A 94 20.27 6.23 1.74
N GLN A 95 20.10 5.24 2.63
CA GLN A 95 21.09 4.94 3.65
C GLN A 95 22.38 4.36 3.05
N ASN A 96 22.25 3.48 2.07
CA ASN A 96 23.38 2.90 1.37
C ASN A 96 24.17 3.97 0.58
N ASP A 97 23.48 4.88 -0.10
CA ASP A 97 24.10 5.99 -0.82
C ASP A 97 24.89 6.90 0.12
N ARG A 98 24.33 7.24 1.29
CA ARG A 98 25.06 8.00 2.33
C ARG A 98 26.28 7.24 2.85
N HIS A 99 26.17 5.93 3.07
CA HIS A 99 27.30 5.13 3.51
C HIS A 99 28.43 5.11 2.46
N ILE A 100 28.08 5.01 1.17
CA ILE A 100 29.06 5.12 0.08
C ILE A 100 29.68 6.52 0.06
N GLU A 101 28.89 7.57 0.15
CA GLU A 101 29.35 8.97 0.20
C GLU A 101 30.34 9.19 1.37
N ASP A 102 30.00 8.73 2.57
CA ASP A 102 30.86 8.83 3.75
C ASP A 102 32.17 8.04 3.58
N SER A 103 32.11 6.87 2.93
CA SER A 103 33.31 6.07 2.63
C SER A 103 34.24 6.72 1.60
N LEU A 104 33.72 7.65 0.79
CA LEU A 104 34.44 8.38 -0.26
C LEU A 104 34.82 9.81 0.18
N ARG A 105 34.92 10.07 1.49
CA ARG A 105 35.40 11.33 2.05
C ARG A 105 36.76 11.16 2.70
N HIS A 106 37.61 12.17 2.54
CA HIS A 106 38.84 12.32 3.32
C HIS A 106 38.52 12.52 4.81
N ARG A 107 39.52 12.33 5.67
CA ARG A 107 39.38 12.54 7.13
C ARG A 107 38.99 13.97 7.52
N ASP A 108 39.23 14.94 6.65
CA ASP A 108 38.83 16.34 6.83
C ASP A 108 37.40 16.64 6.35
N GLY A 109 36.68 15.62 5.86
CA GLY A 109 35.31 15.71 5.35
C GLY A 109 35.20 16.10 3.87
N THR A 110 36.31 16.39 3.18
CA THR A 110 36.29 16.72 1.75
C THR A 110 36.04 15.48 0.90
N ALA A 111 35.33 15.63 -0.23
CA ALA A 111 35.09 14.52 -1.15
C ALA A 111 36.40 14.06 -1.81
N VAL A 112 36.58 12.74 -1.96
CA VAL A 112 37.73 12.19 -2.69
C VAL A 112 37.55 12.43 -4.20
N PRO A 113 38.52 13.04 -4.90
CA PRO A 113 38.41 13.30 -6.33
C PRO A 113 38.50 12.01 -7.15
N VAL A 114 37.78 11.96 -8.27
CA VAL A 114 37.73 10.79 -9.17
C VAL A 114 39.12 10.35 -9.65
N SER A 115 40.03 11.30 -9.87
CA SER A 115 41.42 11.02 -10.26
C SER A 115 42.20 10.21 -9.21
N GLU A 116 41.84 10.33 -7.94
CA GLU A 116 42.45 9.59 -6.84
C GLU A 116 41.82 8.20 -6.71
N ILE A 117 40.50 8.08 -6.85
CA ILE A 117 39.77 6.80 -6.86
C ILE A 117 40.27 5.88 -7.98
N SER A 118 40.54 6.42 -9.17
CA SER A 118 41.05 5.64 -10.31
C SER A 118 42.42 4.98 -10.05
N THR A 119 43.12 5.39 -9.00
CA THR A 119 44.39 4.78 -8.58
C THR A 119 44.20 3.49 -7.77
N TYR A 120 43.02 3.31 -7.16
CA TYR A 120 42.69 2.17 -6.29
C TYR A 120 41.91 1.06 -7.01
N VAL A 121 41.26 1.38 -8.12
CA VAL A 121 40.46 0.44 -8.93
C VAL A 121 41.27 0.12 -10.19
N ARG A 122 41.83 -1.09 -10.28
CA ARG A 122 42.63 -1.58 -11.42
C ARG A 122 41.83 -2.52 -12.30
#